data_AF-A0A9X8VD15-F1
#
_entry.id   AF-A0A9X8VD15-F1
#
_cell.length_a   1.000
_cell.length_b   1.000
_cell.length_c   1.000
_cell.angle_alpha   90.00
_cell.angle_beta   90.00
_cell.angle_gamma   90.00
#
_symmetry.space_group_name_H-M   'P 1'
#
loop_
_entity.id
_entity.type
_entity.pdbx_description
1 polymer ?
#
loop_
_entity_poly.entity_id
_entity_poly.type
_entity_poly.pdbx_seq_one_letter_code
_entity_poly.pdbx_strand_id
1 'polypeptide(L)' 'LQEIQVDCAIVEWEGEPCLFVQRSDESATMCRLKNVGAAIAEPLSAQYPF' A
#
# COMPACT_ATOMS: atom_id res chain seq x y z
N LEU A 1 -5.44 -10.66 -16.67
CA LEU A 1 -5.29 -9.38 -15.95
C LEU A 1 -3.82 -9.28 -15.56
N GLN A 2 -3.14 -8.22 -16.00
CA GLN A 2 -1.74 -8.00 -15.65
C GLN A 2 -1.65 -7.67 -14.15
N GLU A 3 -0.69 -8.24 -13.44
CA GLU A 3 -0.51 -7.95 -12.02
C GLU A 3 -0.24 -6.46 -11.79
N ILE A 4 -0.89 -5.85 -10.79
CA ILE A 4 -0.60 -4.47 -10.37
C ILE A 4 0.84 -4.46 -9.85
N GLN A 5 1.74 -3.80 -10.59
CA GLN A 5 3.13 -3.58 -10.21
C GLN A 5 3.21 -2.25 -9.47
N VAL A 6 3.77 -2.26 -8.27
CA VAL A 6 4.05 -1.05 -7.50
C VAL A 6 5.46 -1.14 -6.96
N ASP A 7 6.26 -0.10 -7.21
CA ASP A 7 7.55 0.03 -6.57
C ASP A 7 7.36 0.37 -5.09
N CYS A 8 7.83 -0.51 -4.23
CA CYS A 8 7.70 -0.37 -2.79
C CYS A 8 8.95 -0.87 -2.05
N ALA A 9 9.11 -0.39 -0.82
CA ALA A 9 10.13 -0.87 0.10
C ALA A 9 9.50 -1.19 1.44
N ILE A 10 9.90 -2.32 2.02
CA ILE A 10 9.54 -2.70 3.39
C ILE A 10 10.76 -2.47 4.27
N VAL A 11 10.56 -1.74 5.35
CA VAL A 11 11.60 -1.42 6.34
C VAL A 11 11.08 -1.80 7.72
N GLU A 12 11.93 -2.39 8.55
CA GLU A 12 11.60 -2.62 9.96
C GLU A 12 11.93 -1.37 10.78
N TRP A 13 10.96 -0.85 11.53
CA TRP A 13 11.11 0.31 12.40
C TRP A 13 10.52 0.00 13.77
N GLU A 14 11.32 0.11 14.83
CA GLU A 14 10.91 -0.20 16.20
C GLU A 14 10.27 -1.59 16.39
N GLY A 15 10.65 -2.57 15.55
CA GLY A 15 10.11 -3.92 15.55
C GLY A 15 8.85 -4.12 14.71
N GLU A 16 8.32 -3.06 14.09
CA GLU A 16 7.13 -3.09 13.24
C GLU A 16 7.50 -2.96 11.75
N PRO A 17 6.80 -3.66 10.83
CA PRO A 17 7.02 -3.53 9.40
C PRO A 17 6.37 -2.25 8.86
N CYS A 18 7.16 -1.39 8.23
CA CYS A 18 6.71 -0.18 7.56
C CYS A 18 6.80 -0.33 6.04
N LEU A 19 5.69 -0.05 5.36
CA LEU A 19 5.60 -0.05 3.90
C LEU A 19 5.76 1.38 3.37
N PHE A 20 6.76 1.58 2.51
CA PHE A 20 6.99 2.82 1.79
C PHE A 20 6.65 2.64 0.32
N VAL A 21 5.88 3.58 -0.23
CA VAL A 21 5.45 3.61 -1.63
C VAL A 21 5.53 5.02 -2.17
N GLN A 22 5.60 5.15 -3.50
CA GLN A 22 5.43 6.47 -4.12
C GLN A 22 4.01 6.97 -3.89
N ARG A 23 3.86 8.28 -3.65
CA ARG A 23 2.55 8.89 -3.40
C ARG A 23 1.56 8.66 -4.54
N SER A 24 2.03 8.64 -5.79
CA SER A 24 1.22 8.34 -6.97
C SER A 24 0.63 6.94 -6.95
N ASP A 25 1.31 6.00 -6.31
CA ASP A 25 0.96 4.58 -6.31
C ASP A 25 0.17 4.17 -5.06
N GLU A 26 -0.17 5.12 -4.18
CA GLU A 26 -0.92 4.86 -2.95
C GLU A 26 -2.22 4.10 -3.27
N SER A 27 -3.01 4.56 -4.24
CA SER A 27 -4.26 3.89 -4.63
C SER A 27 -4.06 2.49 -5.21
N ALA A 28 -3.02 2.28 -6.01
CA ALA A 28 -2.66 1.00 -6.60
C ALA A 28 -2.15 0.00 -5.54
N THR A 29 -1.30 0.47 -4.63
CA THR A 29 -0.82 -0.26 -3.44
C THR A 29 -2.01 -0.73 -2.63
N MET A 30 -2.94 0.17 -2.35
CA MET A 30 -4.13 -0.13 -1.56
C MET A 30 -5.04 -1.14 -2.23
N CYS A 31 -5.27 -1.02 -3.54
CA CYS A 31 -6.00 -2.01 -4.31
C CYS A 31 -5.33 -3.38 -4.21
N ARG A 32 -4.00 -3.44 -4.35
CA ARG A 32 -3.25 -4.69 -4.25
C ARG A 32 -3.33 -5.30 -2.85
N LEU A 33 -3.10 -4.51 -1.79
CA LEU A 33 -3.16 -4.96 -0.39
C LEU A 33 -4.55 -5.51 -0.04
N LYS A 34 -5.63 -4.83 -0.48
CA LYS A 34 -7.00 -5.31 -0.29
C LYS A 34 -7.26 -6.62 -1.04
N ASN A 35 -6.80 -6.74 -2.28
CA ASN A 35 -6.98 -7.95 -3.09
C ASN A 35 -6.27 -9.17 -2.50
N VAL A 36 -5.13 -8.98 -1.82
CA VAL A 36 -4.40 -10.08 -1.15
C VAL A 36 -4.84 -10.31 0.29
N GLY A 37 -5.78 -9.52 0.82
CA GLY A 37 -6.29 -9.64 2.18
C GLY A 37 -5.29 -9.23 3.27
N ALA A 38 -4.38 -8.30 2.97
CA ALA A 38 -3.42 -7.80 3.95
C ALA A 38 -4.11 -6.95 5.02
N ALA A 39 -3.68 -7.11 6.28
CA ALA A 39 -4.07 -6.22 7.38
C ALA A 39 -3.27 -4.91 7.28
N ILE A 40 -3.94 -3.77 7.51
CA ILE A 40 -3.36 -2.44 7.31
C ILE A 40 -3.66 -1.64 8.58
N ALA A 41 -2.60 -1.17 9.25
CA ALA A 41 -2.70 -0.54 10.57
C ALA A 41 -3.29 0.88 10.51
N GLU A 42 -2.97 1.65 9.47
CA GLU A 42 -3.33 3.07 9.39
C GLU A 42 -4.67 3.33 8.66
N PRO A 43 -5.52 4.24 9.16
CA PRO A 43 -6.73 4.66 8.46
C PRO A 43 -6.38 5.43 7.18
N LEU A 44 -6.92 4.95 6.07
CA LEU A 44 -6.59 5.42 4.74
C LEU A 44 -7.21 6.80 4.49
N SER A 45 -6.37 7.80 4.21
CA SER A 45 -6.77 9.09 3.65
C SER A 45 -6.66 9.09 2.13
N ALA A 46 -6.90 7.94 1.49
CA ALA A 46 -7.03 7.86 0.05
C ALA A 46 -8.24 8.69 -0.37
N GLN A 47 -7.99 9.94 -0.78
CA GLN A 47 -8.94 10.75 -1.51
C GLN A 47 -9.04 10.11 -2.90
N TYR A 48 -10.05 9.27 -3.10
CA TYR A 48 -10.40 8.78 -4.43
C TYR A 48 -11.19 9.90 -5.11
N PRO A 49 -10.64 10.60 -6.14
CA PRO A 49 -11.35 11.69 -6.80
C PRO A 49 -12.38 11.19 -7.83
N PHE A 50 -12.82 9.93 -7.70
CA PHE A 50 -13.77 9.27 -8.58
C PHE A 50 -14.72 8.39 -7.76
#